data_AF-A0A9P2ZR62-F1
#
_entry.id   AF-A0A9P2ZR62-F1
#
_cell.length_a   1.000
_cell.length_b   1.000
_cell.length_c   1.000
_cell.angle_alpha   90.00
_cell.angle_beta   90.00
_cell.angle_gamma   90.00
#
_symmetry.space_group_name_H-M   'P 1'
#
loop_
_entity.id
_entity.type
_entity.pdbx_description
1 polymer ?
#
loop_
_entity_poly.entity_id
_entity_poly.type
_entity_poly.pdbx_seq_one_letter_code
_entity_poly.pdbx_strand_id
1 'polypeptide(L)'
;MIGLKGTLSVIDNSGALVAECINVLKVKTRLKSTGFASVGDEIVCVINKARPLASGSNAPSAGNIQKVRRGDIRRAVVVRTRKPELRPDGRYVGFDDSACVLLNNKGEMIGTRVNGVVSASLRDMPGGAGGPGGRWSKILALATKIRSACNDRSIFVTGNGGIASRRLPRVCLLRLILNVTALIAA
;
A
#
# COMPACT_ATOMS: atom_id res chain seq x y z
N MET A 1 -5.44 1.38 -6.69
CA MET A 1 -5.45 2.85 -6.79
C MET A 1 -6.39 3.38 -5.73
N ILE A 2 -5.98 4.45 -5.08
CA ILE A 2 -6.64 5.07 -3.94
C ILE A 2 -6.84 6.53 -4.27
N GLY A 3 -8.07 7.00 -4.21
CA GLY A 3 -8.40 8.41 -4.38
C GLY A 3 -8.54 9.11 -3.03
N LEU A 4 -8.83 10.40 -3.10
CA LEU A 4 -9.26 11.19 -1.95
C LEU A 4 -10.52 10.56 -1.34
N LYS A 5 -10.63 10.60 -0.01
CA LYS A 5 -11.67 9.92 0.79
C LYS A 5 -11.69 8.39 0.66
N GLY A 6 -10.69 7.81 0.00
CA GLY A 6 -10.52 6.36 -0.08
C GLY A 6 -10.07 5.79 1.26
N THR A 7 -10.68 4.69 1.70
CA THR A 7 -10.33 4.00 2.94
C THR A 7 -9.29 2.90 2.72
N LEU A 8 -8.44 2.70 3.72
CA LEU A 8 -7.30 1.79 3.72
C LEU A 8 -7.23 1.03 5.04
N SER A 9 -6.90 -0.26 4.98
CA SER A 9 -6.55 -1.03 6.17
C SER A 9 -5.13 -0.65 6.62
N VAL A 10 -4.96 -0.38 7.92
CA VAL A 10 -3.64 -0.14 8.49
C VAL A 10 -3.06 -1.49 8.93
N ILE A 11 -1.89 -1.83 8.39
CA ILE A 11 -1.27 -3.14 8.59
C ILE A 11 -0.02 -3.09 9.46
N ASP A 12 0.07 -2.12 10.36
CA ASP A 12 1.15 -2.03 11.35
C ASP A 12 0.62 -2.19 12.78
N ASN A 13 1.54 -2.27 13.74
CA ASN A 13 1.20 -2.35 15.16
C ASN A 13 1.09 -0.96 15.83
N SER A 14 0.85 0.12 15.08
CA SER A 14 0.71 1.49 15.63
C SER A 14 -0.55 1.68 16.49
N GLY A 15 -1.52 0.77 16.36
CA GLY A 15 -2.83 0.84 17.01
C GLY A 15 -3.94 1.35 16.10
N ALA A 16 -3.62 1.91 14.93
CA ALA A 16 -4.63 2.24 13.92
C ALA A 16 -5.14 0.98 13.20
N LEU A 17 -6.41 0.99 12.80
CA LEU A 17 -7.06 -0.12 12.09
C LEU A 17 -7.50 0.29 10.68
N VAL A 18 -8.12 1.47 10.57
CA VAL A 18 -8.60 2.00 9.29
C VAL A 18 -8.20 3.46 9.17
N ALA A 19 -7.61 3.81 8.03
CA ALA A 19 -7.24 5.16 7.65
C ALA A 19 -8.03 5.61 6.42
N GLU A 20 -8.26 6.92 6.31
CA GLU A 20 -8.87 7.55 5.14
C GLU A 20 -7.90 8.53 4.51
N CYS A 21 -7.72 8.44 3.19
CA CYS A 21 -6.83 9.29 2.43
C CYS A 21 -7.39 10.70 2.29
N ILE A 22 -6.66 11.69 2.80
CA ILE A 22 -6.98 13.12 2.65
C ILE A 22 -6.22 13.73 1.48
N ASN A 23 -4.96 13.32 1.28
CA ASN A 23 -4.11 13.87 0.24
C ASN A 23 -3.08 12.83 -0.23
N VAL A 24 -2.63 12.96 -1.48
CA VAL A 24 -1.60 12.13 -2.08
C VAL A 24 -0.33 12.96 -2.27
N LEU A 25 0.74 12.57 -1.56
CA LEU A 25 2.04 13.26 -1.60
C LEU A 25 2.87 12.73 -2.77
N LYS A 26 2.50 13.12 -3.98
CA LYS A 26 3.27 12.84 -5.20
C LYS A 26 4.12 14.04 -5.60
N VAL A 27 5.32 13.77 -6.11
CA VAL A 27 6.02 14.73 -6.95
C VAL A 27 5.16 14.98 -8.18
N LYS A 28 4.58 16.18 -8.28
CA LYS A 28 3.78 16.60 -9.43
C LYS A 28 4.66 16.68 -10.66
N THR A 29 4.80 15.59 -11.40
CA THR A 29 5.32 15.63 -12.77
C THR A 29 4.16 15.81 -13.74
N ARG A 30 4.42 16.51 -14.87
CA ARG A 30 3.43 16.82 -15.93
C ARG A 30 2.63 15.59 -16.40
N LEU A 31 3.22 14.40 -16.28
CA LEU A 31 2.65 13.12 -16.72
C LEU A 31 1.79 12.38 -15.65
N LYS A 32 1.86 12.76 -14.37
CA LYS A 32 1.30 11.99 -13.22
C LYS A 32 0.39 12.80 -12.28
N SER A 33 -0.35 13.79 -12.80
CA SER A 33 -1.28 14.63 -12.01
C SER A 33 -2.64 13.97 -11.68
N THR A 34 -2.75 12.66 -11.62
CA THR A 34 -4.05 11.98 -11.56
C THR A 34 -4.71 11.96 -10.19
N GLY A 35 -4.10 12.55 -9.14
CA GLY A 35 -4.71 12.67 -7.80
C GLY A 35 -4.95 11.34 -7.07
N PHE A 36 -4.54 10.21 -7.67
CA PHE A 36 -4.66 8.87 -7.09
C PHE A 36 -3.30 8.36 -6.61
N ALA A 37 -3.29 7.63 -5.49
CA ALA A 37 -2.16 6.87 -5.01
C ALA A 37 -2.19 5.42 -5.52
N SER A 38 -1.01 4.89 -5.80
CA SER A 38 -0.67 3.50 -6.12
C SER A 38 0.27 2.96 -5.05
N VAL A 39 0.68 1.70 -5.20
CA VAL A 39 1.66 1.08 -4.30
C VAL A 39 2.95 1.90 -4.28
N GLY A 40 3.53 2.14 -3.09
CA GLY A 40 4.76 2.90 -2.89
C GLY A 40 4.60 4.42 -2.83
N ASP A 41 3.41 4.95 -3.09
CA ASP A 41 3.12 6.37 -2.94
C ASP A 41 2.87 6.74 -1.46
N GLU A 42 3.38 7.90 -1.05
CA GLU A 42 3.11 8.49 0.26
C GLU A 42 1.79 9.29 0.21
N ILE A 43 1.00 9.17 1.27
CA ILE A 43 -0.29 9.84 1.43
C ILE A 43 -0.38 10.50 2.80
N VAL A 44 -1.22 11.52 2.92
CA VAL A 44 -1.71 12.03 4.20
C VAL A 44 -3.07 11.41 4.46
N CYS A 45 -3.25 10.85 5.65
CA CYS A 45 -4.48 10.18 6.03
C CYS A 45 -4.94 10.55 7.44
N VAL A 46 -6.24 10.48 7.66
CA VAL A 46 -6.87 10.55 8.99
C VAL A 46 -7.20 9.15 9.48
N ILE A 47 -7.03 8.91 10.77
CA ILE A 47 -7.33 7.64 11.39
C ILE A 47 -8.81 7.57 11.76
N ASN A 48 -9.58 6.78 11.01
CA ASN A 48 -11.02 6.62 11.23
C ASN A 48 -11.33 5.65 12.36
N LYS A 49 -10.54 4.57 12.47
CA LYS A 49 -10.68 3.55 13.52
C LYS A 49 -9.31 3.21 14.10
N ALA A 50 -9.22 3.17 15.42
CA ALA A 50 -8.04 2.77 16.17
C ALA A 50 -8.46 1.86 17.33
N ARG A 51 -7.52 1.03 17.82
CA ARG A 51 -7.71 0.21 19.02
C ARG A 51 -7.92 1.12 20.23
N PRO A 52 -8.89 0.81 21.13
CA PRO A 52 -9.05 1.56 22.37
C PRO A 52 -7.75 1.57 23.16
N LEU A 53 -7.29 2.77 23.50
CA LEU A 53 -6.27 2.93 24.53
C LEU A 53 -7.00 2.82 25.87
N ALA A 54 -6.47 2.02 26.80
CA ALA A 54 -7.03 1.94 28.14
C ALA A 54 -7.19 3.37 28.69
N SER A 55 -8.44 3.77 28.89
CA SER A 55 -8.86 5.12 29.22
C SER A 55 -8.45 5.41 30.66
N GLY A 56 -7.27 6.03 30.85
CA GLY A 56 -6.74 6.34 32.17
C GLY A 56 -5.35 6.99 32.15
N SER A 57 -4.59 6.86 31.07
CA SER A 57 -3.30 7.53 30.93
C SER A 57 -3.34 8.64 29.88
N ASN A 58 -3.57 9.88 30.35
CA ASN A 58 -2.84 11.04 29.82
C ASN A 58 -1.34 10.97 30.16
N ALA A 59 -0.89 9.90 30.84
CA ALA A 59 0.50 9.60 31.03
C ALA A 59 1.20 9.32 29.68
N PRO A 60 2.42 9.84 29.48
CA PRO A 60 3.24 9.45 28.35
C PRO A 60 3.38 7.92 28.38
N SER A 61 3.01 7.28 27.26
CA SER A 61 3.01 5.82 27.14
C SER A 61 4.34 5.25 27.66
N ALA A 62 4.26 4.39 28.70
CA ALA A 62 5.38 3.64 29.28
C ALA A 62 5.89 2.53 28.33
N GLY A 63 6.23 2.94 27.11
CA GLY A 63 6.70 2.11 26.02
C GLY A 63 6.97 3.02 24.82
N ASN A 64 8.13 2.84 24.19
CA ASN A 64 8.71 3.66 23.12
C ASN A 64 7.93 3.68 21.78
N ILE A 65 6.64 3.31 21.79
CA ILE A 65 5.78 3.26 20.59
C ILE A 65 4.73 4.36 20.74
N GLN A 66 4.80 5.35 19.85
CA GLN A 66 3.79 6.42 19.77
C GLN A 66 2.44 5.80 19.35
N LYS A 67 1.56 5.56 20.32
CA LYS A 67 0.24 4.98 20.08
C LYS A 67 -0.67 5.98 19.39
N VAL A 68 -1.27 5.58 18.27
CA VAL A 68 -2.10 6.41 17.40
C VAL A 68 -3.55 6.43 17.89
N ARG A 69 -4.20 7.61 17.87
CA ARG A 69 -5.60 7.80 18.28
C ARG A 69 -6.51 8.00 17.08
N ARG A 70 -7.82 7.81 17.28
CA ARG A 70 -8.83 8.15 16.27
C ARG A 70 -8.85 9.67 16.04
N GLY A 71 -8.92 10.09 14.79
CA GLY A 71 -8.89 11.49 14.37
C GLY A 71 -7.48 12.04 14.12
N ASP A 72 -6.43 11.30 14.48
CA ASP A 72 -5.06 11.73 14.20
C ASP A 72 -4.82 11.84 12.69
N ILE A 73 -4.15 12.91 12.27
CA ILE A 73 -3.67 13.09 10.90
C ILE A 73 -2.22 12.61 10.85
N ARG A 74 -1.92 11.65 9.98
CA ARG A 74 -0.60 11.05 9.82
C ARG A 74 -0.24 10.89 8.36
N ARG A 75 1.06 10.68 8.09
CA ARG A 75 1.53 10.21 6.79
C ARG A 75 1.43 8.69 6.75
N ALA A 76 1.29 8.13 5.56
CA ALA A 76 1.29 6.69 5.35
C ALA A 76 1.86 6.34 3.98
N VAL A 77 2.41 5.15 3.83
CA VAL A 77 2.76 4.58 2.52
C VAL A 77 1.76 3.49 2.15
N VAL A 78 1.31 3.52 0.90
CA VAL A 78 0.42 2.50 0.36
C VAL A 78 1.23 1.25 0.02
N VAL A 79 0.92 0.10 0.63
CA VAL A 79 1.72 -1.12 0.49
C VAL A 79 1.14 -2.15 -0.48
N ARG A 80 -0.19 -2.12 -0.68
CA ARG A 80 -0.92 -2.92 -1.65
C ARG A 80 -2.24 -2.23 -1.96
N THR A 81 -2.79 -2.48 -3.16
CA THR A 81 -4.10 -1.93 -3.53
C THR A 81 -4.96 -2.96 -4.23
N ARG A 82 -6.28 -2.81 -4.11
CA ARG A 82 -7.26 -3.65 -4.77
C ARG A 82 -7.21 -3.57 -6.30
N LYS A 83 -6.79 -2.42 -6.85
CA LYS A 83 -6.58 -2.30 -8.29
C LYS A 83 -5.36 -3.16 -8.66
N PRO A 84 -5.50 -4.10 -9.61
CA PRO A 84 -4.37 -4.92 -10.02
C PRO A 84 -3.30 -4.07 -10.71
N GLU A 85 -2.05 -4.40 -10.42
CA GLU A 85 -0.87 -3.79 -11.00
C GLU A 85 -0.34 -4.67 -12.13
N LEU A 86 0.03 -4.04 -13.25
CA LEU A 86 0.70 -4.71 -14.36
C LEU A 86 2.20 -4.73 -14.08
N ARG A 87 2.81 -5.91 -14.16
CA ARG A 87 4.24 -6.08 -14.00
C ARG A 87 4.98 -5.97 -15.35
N PRO A 88 6.31 -5.79 -15.32
CA PRO A 88 7.12 -5.78 -16.54
C PRO A 88 7.02 -7.06 -17.38
N ASP A 89 6.75 -8.20 -16.74
CA ASP A 89 6.53 -9.49 -17.40
C ASP A 89 5.12 -9.63 -18.04
N GLY A 90 4.30 -8.58 -18.01
CA GLY A 90 2.96 -8.56 -18.59
C GLY A 90 1.86 -9.20 -17.73
N ARG A 91 2.20 -9.69 -16.53
CA ARG A 91 1.25 -10.34 -15.62
C ARG A 91 0.63 -9.36 -14.64
N TYR A 92 -0.58 -9.68 -14.17
CA TYR A 92 -1.28 -8.88 -13.17
C TYR A 92 -1.13 -9.45 -11.76
N VAL A 93 -0.91 -8.56 -10.79
CA VAL A 93 -0.99 -8.86 -9.36
C VAL A 93 -2.15 -8.06 -8.78
N GLY A 94 -3.17 -8.76 -8.28
CA GLY A 94 -4.30 -8.17 -7.58
C GLY A 94 -4.30 -8.49 -6.10
N PHE A 95 -4.85 -7.58 -5.29
CA PHE A 95 -5.11 -7.79 -3.87
C PHE A 95 -6.61 -7.66 -3.60
N ASP A 96 -7.10 -8.28 -2.53
CA ASP A 96 -8.50 -8.18 -2.10
C ASP A 96 -8.84 -6.81 -1.50
N ASP A 97 -7.95 -6.28 -0.67
CA ASP A 97 -8.08 -4.99 -0.01
C ASP A 97 -6.98 -4.00 -0.44
N SER A 98 -7.08 -2.79 0.11
CA SER A 98 -6.03 -1.79 -0.02
C SER A 98 -5.51 -1.44 1.36
N ALA A 99 -4.20 -1.44 1.52
CA ALA A 99 -3.56 -1.33 2.82
C ALA A 99 -2.43 -0.30 2.83
N CYS A 100 -2.13 0.24 4.01
CA CYS A 100 -1.04 1.16 4.24
C CYS A 100 -0.31 0.91 5.57
N VAL A 101 0.90 1.47 5.66
CA VAL A 101 1.71 1.53 6.88
C VAL A 101 1.89 2.99 7.27
N LEU A 102 1.72 3.33 8.55
CA LEU A 102 1.82 4.69 9.02
C LEU A 102 3.28 5.14 9.14
N LEU A 103 3.52 6.39 8.79
CA LEU A 103 4.82 7.04 8.78
C LEU A 103 4.85 8.25 9.71
N ASN A 104 6.03 8.53 10.24
CA ASN A 104 6.34 9.78 10.93
C ASN A 104 6.62 10.90 9.92
N ASN A 105 6.86 12.12 10.42
CA ASN A 105 7.20 13.26 9.56
C ASN A 105 8.56 13.13 8.87
N LYS A 106 9.44 12.25 9.37
CA LYS A 106 10.73 11.92 8.75
C LYS A 106 10.60 10.88 7.62
N GLY A 107 9.41 10.30 7.41
CA GLY A 107 9.17 9.26 6.40
C GLY A 107 9.50 7.84 6.85
N GLU A 108 9.72 7.61 8.15
CA GLU A 108 9.98 6.29 8.72
C GLU A 108 8.69 5.70 9.31
N MET A 109 8.56 4.37 9.30
CA MET A 109 7.40 3.71 9.89
C MET A 109 7.30 3.95 11.40
N ILE A 110 6.08 4.26 11.87
CA ILE A 110 5.79 4.46 13.31
C ILE A 110 5.75 3.12 14.04
N GLY A 111 5.14 2.11 13.40
CA GLY A 111 5.10 0.75 13.92
C GLY A 111 6.50 0.12 13.97
N THR A 112 6.62 -0.95 14.75
CA THR A 112 7.81 -1.80 14.82
C THR A 112 7.64 -3.07 13.97
N ARG A 113 6.40 -3.42 13.60
CA ARG A 113 6.09 -4.66 12.86
C ARG A 113 5.02 -4.38 11.80
N VAL A 114 5.09 -5.13 10.69
CA VAL A 114 4.11 -5.09 9.61
C VAL A 114 3.40 -6.44 9.54
N ASN A 115 2.07 -6.38 9.64
CA ASN A 115 1.21 -7.54 9.65
C ASN A 115 0.68 -7.83 8.23
N GLY A 116 0.61 -9.10 7.86
CA GLY A 116 0.00 -9.49 6.58
C GLY A 116 0.91 -9.28 5.37
N VAL A 117 0.27 -9.21 4.20
CA VAL A 117 0.96 -9.26 2.91
C VAL A 117 1.33 -7.87 2.39
N VAL A 118 2.55 -7.75 1.90
CA VAL A 118 3.09 -6.55 1.26
C VAL A 118 3.40 -6.84 -0.21
N SER A 119 3.14 -5.87 -1.09
CA SER A 119 3.47 -6.01 -2.52
C SER A 119 4.97 -5.97 -2.73
N ALA A 120 5.49 -6.89 -3.55
CA ALA A 120 6.90 -6.89 -3.93
C ALA A 120 7.31 -5.64 -4.74
N SER A 121 6.35 -4.99 -5.41
CA SER A 121 6.61 -3.78 -6.22
C SER A 121 7.24 -2.64 -5.39
N LEU A 122 7.06 -2.63 -4.07
CA LEU A 122 7.69 -1.65 -3.18
C LEU A 122 9.22 -1.62 -3.25
N ARG A 123 9.86 -2.72 -3.67
CA ARG A 123 11.32 -2.79 -3.84
C ARG A 123 11.80 -1.87 -4.96
N ASP A 124 11.01 -1.78 -6.03
CA ASP A 124 11.38 -1.08 -7.26
C ASP A 124 10.87 0.37 -7.27
N MET A 125 10.11 0.77 -6.24
CA MET A 125 9.54 2.12 -6.17
C MET A 125 10.58 3.13 -5.68
N PRO A 126 10.85 4.20 -6.48
CA PRO A 126 11.75 5.27 -6.09
C PRO A 126 11.06 6.14 -5.04
N GLY A 127 11.24 5.79 -3.77
CA GLY A 127 10.92 6.73 -2.70
C GLY A 127 11.89 7.92 -2.76
N GLY A 128 11.37 9.13 -2.58
CA GLY A 128 12.18 10.36 -2.66
C GLY A 128 13.46 10.33 -1.81
N ALA A 129 14.50 10.95 -2.38
CA ALA A 129 15.90 11.06 -1.95
C ALA A 129 16.73 9.75 -1.98
N GLY A 130 17.19 9.40 -3.18
CA GLY A 130 18.56 8.95 -3.51
C GLY A 130 19.24 7.86 -2.68
N GLY A 131 19.27 6.63 -3.23
CA GLY A 131 20.24 5.60 -2.85
C GLY A 131 19.92 4.23 -3.46
N PRO A 132 20.92 3.42 -3.83
CA PRO A 132 20.72 2.03 -4.27
C PRO A 132 20.29 1.22 -3.04
N GLY A 133 18.98 0.97 -2.92
CA GLY A 133 18.44 0.28 -1.74
C GLY A 133 17.00 0.57 -1.38
N GLY A 134 16.27 1.41 -2.12
CA GLY A 134 14.82 1.61 -1.99
C GLY A 134 14.36 2.11 -0.61
N ARG A 135 13.72 3.30 -0.56
CA ARG A 135 13.22 3.94 0.67
C ARG A 135 12.39 3.01 1.60
N TRP A 136 11.75 1.98 1.04
CA TRP A 136 10.83 1.09 1.74
C TRP A 136 11.43 -0.26 2.18
N SER A 137 12.75 -0.44 2.09
CA SER A 137 13.41 -1.71 2.45
C SER A 137 13.16 -2.16 3.90
N LYS A 138 13.08 -1.23 4.85
CA LYS A 138 12.74 -1.55 6.24
C LYS A 138 11.35 -2.17 6.38
N ILE A 139 10.37 -1.68 5.60
CA ILE A 139 8.99 -2.21 5.59
C ILE A 139 8.98 -3.62 4.99
N LEU A 140 9.73 -3.84 3.91
CA LEU A 140 9.86 -5.16 3.29
C LEU A 140 10.53 -6.15 4.25
N ALA A 141 11.59 -5.75 4.95
CA ALA A 141 12.30 -6.60 5.91
C ALA A 141 11.42 -7.04 7.09
N LEU A 142 10.47 -6.20 7.51
CA LEU A 142 9.57 -6.45 8.64
C LEU A 142 8.24 -7.11 8.24
N ALA A 143 7.97 -7.25 6.94
CA ALA A 143 6.72 -7.80 6.43
C ALA A 143 6.64 -9.32 6.65
N THR A 144 5.51 -9.81 7.15
CA THR A 144 5.30 -11.25 7.35
C THR A 144 5.35 -12.04 6.04
N LYS A 145 4.81 -11.46 4.96
CA LYS A 145 4.77 -12.09 3.65
C LYS A 145 4.90 -11.03 2.56
N ILE A 146 5.85 -11.21 1.67
CA ILE A 146 5.97 -10.40 0.46
C ILE A 146 5.41 -11.24 -0.69
N ARG A 147 4.49 -10.68 -1.47
CA ARG A 147 3.96 -11.36 -2.67
C ARG A 147 4.31 -10.58 -3.92
N SER A 148 4.91 -11.32 -4.85
CA SER A 148 5.03 -11.00 -6.26
C SER A 148 4.16 -11.97 -7.06
N ALA A 149 3.80 -11.64 -8.30
CA ALA A 149 3.15 -12.61 -9.19
C ALA A 149 4.02 -13.88 -9.31
N CYS A 150 3.41 -15.04 -9.18
CA CYS A 150 4.03 -16.33 -9.46
C CYS A 150 4.43 -16.38 -10.94
N ASN A 151 5.55 -17.04 -11.23
CA ASN A 151 6.23 -17.09 -12.53
C ASN A 151 5.38 -17.55 -13.72
N ASP A 152 4.12 -17.97 -13.56
CA ASP A 152 3.28 -18.47 -14.67
C ASP A 152 1.84 -17.94 -14.73
N ARG A 153 1.33 -17.24 -13.71
CA ARG A 153 -0.10 -16.81 -13.70
C ARG A 153 -0.29 -15.44 -13.05
N SER A 154 -1.27 -14.70 -13.58
CA SER A 154 -1.83 -13.56 -12.85
C SER A 154 -2.47 -14.07 -11.57
N ILE A 155 -2.08 -13.50 -10.42
CA ILE A 155 -2.53 -13.97 -9.11
C ILE A 155 -3.41 -12.94 -8.42
N PHE A 156 -4.39 -13.44 -7.68
CA PHE A 156 -5.15 -12.64 -6.72
C PHE A 156 -4.76 -13.05 -5.31
N VAL A 157 -4.27 -12.10 -4.53
CA VAL A 157 -3.73 -12.31 -3.19
C VAL A 157 -4.75 -11.80 -2.17
N THR A 158 -5.11 -12.66 -1.23
CA THR A 158 -5.95 -12.27 -0.09
C THR A 158 -5.13 -11.54 0.98
N GLY A 159 -5.78 -10.80 1.87
CA GLY A 159 -5.11 -9.98 2.87
C GLY A 159 -4.28 -10.79 3.86
N ASN A 160 -4.66 -12.06 4.06
CA ASN A 160 -3.97 -13.08 4.86
C ASN A 160 -2.90 -13.86 4.06
N GLY A 161 -2.77 -13.61 2.75
CA GLY A 161 -1.72 -14.17 1.91
C GLY A 161 -1.97 -15.53 1.28
N GLY A 162 -3.23 -15.97 1.30
CA GLY A 162 -3.73 -17.04 0.43
C GLY A 162 -3.84 -16.57 -1.01
N ILE A 163 -3.55 -17.46 -1.96
CA ILE A 163 -3.65 -17.19 -3.40
C ILE A 163 -4.99 -17.74 -3.88
N ALA A 164 -5.80 -16.89 -4.50
CA ALA A 164 -6.99 -17.32 -5.20
C ALA A 164 -6.76 -17.21 -6.71
N SER A 165 -7.01 -18.30 -7.44
CA SER A 165 -7.13 -18.25 -8.91
C SER A 165 -8.49 -17.66 -9.27
N ARG A 166 -8.70 -16.36 -9.06
CA ARG A 166 -9.88 -15.68 -9.60
C ARG A 166 -9.56 -15.21 -11.02
N ARG A 167 -10.47 -15.48 -11.99
CA ARG A 167 -10.42 -14.83 -13.30
C ARG A 167 -10.38 -13.32 -13.06
N LEU A 168 -9.38 -12.64 -13.64
CA LEU A 168 -9.28 -11.18 -13.57
C LEU A 168 -10.63 -10.56 -13.96
N PRO A 169 -11.06 -9.46 -13.31
CA PRO A 169 -12.30 -8.79 -13.68
C PRO A 169 -12.30 -8.46 -15.18
N ARG A 170 -13.45 -8.59 -15.86
CA ARG A 170 -13.60 -8.43 -17.33
C ARG A 170 -12.93 -7.17 -17.90
N VAL A 171 -12.81 -6.11 -17.11
CA VAL A 171 -12.15 -4.84 -17.46
C VAL A 171 -10.63 -4.99 -17.67
N CYS A 172 -9.96 -5.90 -16.95
CA CYS A 172 -8.56 -6.25 -17.19
C CYS A 172 -8.39 -7.14 -18.43
N LEU A 173 -9.36 -8.03 -18.70
CA LEU A 173 -9.35 -8.87 -19.89
C LEU A 173 -9.50 -8.02 -21.17
N LEU A 174 -10.34 -6.99 -21.15
CA LEU A 174 -10.53 -6.09 -22.30
C LEU A 174 -9.25 -5.29 -22.63
N ARG A 175 -8.48 -4.87 -21.61
CA ARG A 175 -7.17 -4.23 -21.80
C ARG A 175 -6.09 -5.19 -22.29
N LEU A 176 -6.17 -6.47 -21.90
CA LEU A 176 -5.31 -7.53 -22.43
C LEU A 176 -5.60 -7.75 -23.92
N ILE A 177 -6.89 -7.82 -24.30
CA ILE A 177 -7.32 -7.98 -25.69
C ILE A 177 -6.89 -6.78 -26.54
N LEU A 178 -7.11 -5.55 -26.06
CA LEU A 178 -6.75 -4.33 -26.80
C LEU A 178 -5.24 -4.18 -27.04
N ASN A 179 -4.39 -4.57 -26.08
CA ASN A 179 -2.93 -4.57 -26.28
C ASN A 179 -2.46 -5.70 -27.21
N VAL A 180 -3.10 -6.87 -27.21
CA VAL A 180 -2.79 -7.95 -28.13
C VAL A 180 -3.20 -7.58 -29.57
N THR A 181 -4.35 -6.92 -29.76
CA THR A 181 -4.74 -6.42 -31.09
C THR A 181 -3.81 -5.33 -31.62
N ALA A 182 -3.23 -4.48 -30.76
CA ALA A 182 -2.26 -3.47 -31.17
C ALA A 182 -0.91 -4.07 -31.61
N LEU A 183 -0.58 -5.28 -31.15
CA LEU A 183 0.66 -5.99 -31.53
C LEU A 183 0.51 -6.83 -32.81
N ILE A 184 -0.74 -7.13 -33.22
CA ILE A 184 -1.04 -7.88 -34.45
C ILE A 184 -1.30 -6.92 -35.63
N ALA A 185 -1.54 -5.63 -35.35
CA ALA A 185 -1.83 -4.59 -36.35
C ALA A 185 -0.60 -3.70 -36.71
N ALA A 186 0.61 -4.11 -36.32
CA ALA A 186 1.90 -3.49 -36.67
C ALA A 186 2.83 -4.55 -37.27
#